data_AF-A0A673TS48-F1
#
_entry.id   AF-A0A673TS48-F1
#
_cell.length_a   1.000
_cell.length_b   1.000
_cell.length_c   1.000
_cell.angle_alpha   90.00
_cell.angle_beta   90.00
_cell.angle_gamma   90.00
#
_symmetry.space_group_name_H-M   'P 1'
#
loop_
_entity.id
_entity.type
_entity.pdbx_description
1 polymer ?
#
loop_
_entity_poly.entity_id
_entity_poly.type
_entity_poly.pdbx_seq_one_letter_code
_entity_poly.pdbx_strand_id
1 'polypeptide(L)'
;MSRLLWKKVVGATTGGPGPVPAPGRWGSGPAPSDGRPPPAPSSEGGQQQRHSPLHIQMLSRGLHEQIFGRGAEMPGEAAVRRSVEHLQRHGLWGQPATPLPDVELRLPPLYGGGLDQHFRLLAQKQSLPYLEAANSLLRARLPPRPPSWAWAEGWTRYGPAGEAEPVAIPEERALVFDVEVCLAEGTCPTLAVAISPSAWIKILFTTLMLSGMASKKVSSFFIPIGSYIFVKKAAKC
;
A
#
# COMPACT_ATOMS: atom_id res chain seq x y z
N MET A 1 -0.69 19.38 -28.52
CA MET A 1 -2.03 18.74 -28.47
C MET A 1 -1.88 17.29 -28.89
N SER A 2 -1.98 16.34 -27.98
CA SER A 2 -2.06 14.92 -28.34
C SER A 2 -2.95 14.20 -27.33
N ARG A 3 -4.13 13.78 -27.80
CA ARG A 3 -5.13 13.03 -27.02
C ARG A 3 -4.84 11.55 -27.25
N LEU A 4 -4.45 10.84 -26.21
CA LEU A 4 -4.38 9.38 -26.25
C LEU A 4 -5.75 8.83 -25.82
N LEU A 5 -6.47 8.35 -26.84
CA LEU A 5 -7.73 7.62 -26.76
C LEU A 5 -7.47 6.22 -26.21
N TRP A 6 -8.09 5.87 -25.09
CA TRP A 6 -8.15 4.49 -24.60
C TRP A 6 -9.49 3.88 -25.03
N LYS A 7 -9.39 2.79 -25.77
CA LYS A 7 -10.52 2.04 -26.33
C LYS A 7 -11.25 1.28 -25.24
N LYS A 8 -12.57 1.36 -25.31
CA LYS A 8 -13.59 0.69 -24.51
C LYS A 8 -13.72 -0.78 -24.96
N VAL A 9 -13.77 -1.71 -24.02
CA VAL A 9 -14.28 -3.08 -24.24
C VAL A 9 -15.59 -3.21 -23.47
N VAL A 10 -16.62 -3.72 -24.15
CA VAL A 10 -17.98 -3.95 -23.65
C VAL A 10 -18.35 -5.43 -23.86
N GLY A 11 -19.11 -5.97 -22.92
CA GLY A 11 -19.94 -7.19 -23.03
C GLY A 11 -19.58 -8.24 -21.96
N ALA A 12 -20.47 -8.84 -21.18
CA ALA A 12 -21.93 -8.92 -21.26
C ALA A 12 -22.57 -9.41 -19.93
N THR A 13 -23.80 -8.94 -19.68
CA THR A 13 -25.00 -9.52 -19.02
C THR A 13 -24.97 -10.47 -17.79
N THR A 14 -25.62 -9.96 -16.70
CA THR A 14 -26.66 -10.54 -15.80
C THR A 14 -26.54 -11.93 -15.15
N GLY A 15 -26.61 -11.94 -13.80
CA GLY A 15 -27.07 -13.05 -12.95
C GLY A 15 -27.11 -12.65 -11.47
N GLY A 16 -28.27 -12.74 -10.81
CA GLY A 16 -28.53 -12.28 -9.43
C GLY A 16 -27.87 -13.10 -8.31
N PRO A 17 -28.00 -12.68 -7.02
CA PRO A 17 -27.21 -13.22 -5.92
C PRO A 17 -27.83 -14.50 -5.32
N GLY A 18 -27.06 -15.59 -5.31
CA GLY A 18 -27.35 -16.81 -4.56
C GLY A 18 -26.62 -16.84 -3.21
N PRO A 19 -27.11 -17.61 -2.22
CA PRO A 19 -26.72 -17.49 -0.82
C PRO A 19 -25.36 -18.15 -0.49
N VAL A 20 -24.68 -17.56 0.50
CA VAL A 20 -23.37 -17.98 1.02
C VAL A 20 -23.55 -19.09 2.08
N PRO A 21 -22.82 -20.24 2.02
CA PRO A 21 -22.81 -21.18 3.12
C PRO A 21 -21.63 -20.93 4.09
N ALA A 22 -21.91 -21.18 5.37
CA ALA A 22 -21.05 -21.03 6.55
C ALA A 22 -19.82 -21.97 6.58
N PRO A 23 -18.79 -21.72 7.42
CA PRO A 23 -17.54 -22.47 7.38
C PRO A 23 -17.68 -23.84 8.09
N GLY A 24 -17.51 -24.90 7.31
CA GLY A 24 -17.54 -26.30 7.76
C GLY A 24 -16.19 -26.79 8.28
N ARG A 25 -16.22 -27.26 9.53
CA ARG A 25 -15.28 -28.06 10.31
C ARG A 25 -14.53 -29.14 9.49
N TRP A 26 -13.20 -29.18 9.58
CA TRP A 26 -12.36 -30.21 8.97
C TRP A 26 -12.51 -31.56 9.70
N GLY A 27 -12.88 -32.60 8.97
CA GLY A 27 -12.89 -33.99 9.40
C GLY A 27 -11.73 -34.76 8.78
N SER A 28 -11.11 -35.62 9.59
CA SER A 28 -9.98 -36.48 9.24
C SER A 28 -10.41 -37.71 8.43
N GLY A 29 -9.63 -38.08 7.41
CA GLY A 29 -9.74 -39.33 6.62
C GLY A 29 -8.52 -39.50 5.70
N PRO A 30 -8.21 -40.73 5.22
CA PRO A 30 -6.95 -41.40 5.55
C PRO A 30 -5.82 -41.26 4.50
N ALA A 31 -4.60 -41.54 4.95
CA ALA A 31 -3.36 -41.50 4.18
C ALA A 31 -3.24 -42.64 3.13
N PRO A 32 -2.58 -42.38 1.98
CA PRO A 32 -1.97 -43.42 1.17
C PRO A 32 -0.43 -43.38 1.21
N SER A 33 0.14 -44.58 1.05
CA SER A 33 1.54 -44.98 1.22
C SER A 33 2.58 -44.33 0.32
N ASP A 34 3.77 -44.22 0.91
CA ASP A 34 5.13 -44.41 0.36
C ASP A 34 5.32 -44.25 -1.16
N GLY A 35 5.50 -42.99 -1.57
CA GLY A 35 6.18 -42.63 -2.80
C GLY A 35 7.39 -41.75 -2.45
N ARG A 36 8.59 -42.32 -2.50
CA ARG A 36 9.86 -41.59 -2.39
C ARG A 36 9.85 -40.42 -3.39
N PRO A 37 10.01 -39.15 -2.97
CA PRO A 37 10.15 -38.06 -3.92
C PRO A 37 11.42 -38.29 -4.76
N PRO A 38 11.41 -37.93 -6.06
CA PRO A 38 12.61 -38.05 -6.89
C PRO A 38 13.75 -37.27 -6.22
N PRO A 39 15.00 -37.79 -6.25
CA PRO A 39 16.11 -37.08 -5.65
C PRO A 39 16.18 -35.70 -6.30
N ALA A 40 16.16 -34.66 -5.46
CA ALA A 40 16.53 -33.32 -5.89
C ALA A 40 17.88 -33.43 -6.62
N PRO A 41 18.10 -32.72 -7.74
CA PRO A 41 19.43 -32.66 -8.30
C PRO A 41 20.34 -32.03 -7.24
N SER A 42 21.13 -32.89 -6.60
CA SER A 42 22.29 -32.52 -5.80
C SER A 42 23.23 -31.84 -6.77
N SER A 43 23.20 -30.51 -6.80
CA SER A 43 24.22 -29.73 -7.49
C SER A 43 25.50 -29.82 -6.66
N GLU A 44 26.21 -30.94 -6.79
CA GLU A 44 27.65 -30.97 -6.59
C GLU A 44 28.28 -30.24 -7.79
N GLY A 45 28.40 -28.92 -7.67
CA GLY A 45 29.01 -28.07 -8.68
C GLY A 45 29.50 -26.81 -7.99
N GLY A 46 30.83 -26.68 -7.86
CA GLY A 46 31.50 -25.68 -7.04
C GLY A 46 30.88 -24.28 -7.10
N GLN A 47 30.69 -23.70 -5.92
CA GLN A 47 30.33 -22.30 -5.70
C GLN A 47 31.37 -21.40 -6.38
N GLN A 48 31.16 -21.06 -7.66
CA GLN A 48 31.99 -20.10 -8.37
C GLN A 48 31.61 -18.70 -7.87
N GLN A 49 32.33 -18.23 -6.85
CA GLN A 49 32.30 -16.85 -6.40
C GLN A 49 32.46 -15.95 -7.62
N ARG A 50 31.43 -15.15 -7.92
CA ARG A 50 31.45 -14.28 -9.10
C ARG A 50 32.25 -13.04 -8.76
N HIS A 51 33.20 -12.69 -9.61
CA HIS A 51 33.96 -11.45 -9.50
C HIS A 51 33.71 -10.55 -10.72
N SER A 52 33.78 -9.24 -10.49
CA SER A 52 33.88 -8.22 -11.52
C SER A 52 35.26 -8.24 -12.21
N PRO A 53 35.45 -7.67 -13.41
CA PRO A 53 36.78 -7.46 -14.02
C PRO A 53 37.77 -6.68 -13.12
N LEU A 54 37.26 -5.99 -12.10
CA LEU A 54 38.05 -5.30 -11.07
C LEU A 54 38.37 -6.18 -9.84
N HIS A 55 38.11 -7.49 -9.92
CA HIS A 55 38.24 -8.48 -8.85
C HIS A 55 37.35 -8.25 -7.62
N ILE A 56 36.36 -7.36 -7.71
CA ILE A 56 35.36 -7.13 -6.65
C ILE A 56 34.38 -8.31 -6.63
N GLN A 57 34.13 -8.88 -5.44
CA GLN A 57 33.15 -9.94 -5.27
C GLN A 57 31.73 -9.43 -5.55
N MET A 58 30.99 -10.18 -6.37
CA MET A 58 29.63 -9.90 -6.80
C MET A 58 28.64 -10.81 -6.06
N LEU A 59 27.34 -10.57 -6.27
CA LEU A 59 26.29 -11.46 -5.78
C LEU A 59 26.50 -12.90 -6.25
N SER A 60 26.14 -13.85 -5.39
CA SER A 60 26.13 -15.28 -5.72
C SER A 60 25.32 -15.52 -7.00
N ARG A 61 25.70 -16.54 -7.77
CA ARG A 61 25.08 -16.82 -9.07
C ARG A 61 23.56 -17.01 -8.97
N GLY A 62 23.10 -17.76 -7.96
CA GLY A 62 21.68 -18.01 -7.73
C GLY A 62 20.89 -16.73 -7.42
N LEU A 63 21.45 -15.81 -6.63
CA LEU A 63 20.80 -14.55 -6.31
C LEU A 63 20.82 -13.58 -7.51
N HIS A 64 21.93 -13.53 -8.24
CA HIS A 64 22.05 -12.72 -9.44
C HIS A 64 21.02 -13.11 -10.51
N GLU A 65 20.87 -14.42 -10.77
CA GLU A 65 19.88 -14.91 -11.74
C GLU A 65 18.44 -14.58 -11.33
N GLN A 66 18.14 -14.53 -10.03
CA GLN A 66 16.80 -14.16 -9.53
C GLN A 66 16.49 -12.66 -9.67
N ILE A 67 17.49 -11.78 -9.57
CA ILE A 67 17.29 -10.31 -9.59
C ILE A 67 17.47 -9.72 -10.99
N PHE A 68 18.50 -10.17 -11.70
CA PHE A 68 18.95 -9.59 -12.98
C PHE A 68 18.77 -10.53 -14.18
N GLY A 69 18.34 -11.77 -13.94
CA GLY A 69 18.16 -12.77 -14.99
C GLY A 69 19.47 -13.41 -15.47
N ARG A 70 19.36 -14.15 -16.58
CA ARG A 70 20.48 -14.85 -17.23
C ARG A 70 21.08 -13.98 -18.32
N GLY A 71 21.98 -13.09 -17.92
CA GLY A 71 22.73 -12.23 -18.83
C GLY A 71 23.25 -11.01 -18.09
N ALA A 72 24.54 -11.01 -17.78
CA ALA A 72 25.21 -9.80 -17.30
C ALA A 72 25.88 -9.14 -18.50
N GLU A 73 25.55 -7.89 -18.78
CA GLU A 73 26.28 -7.09 -19.77
C GLU A 73 27.71 -6.88 -19.25
N MET A 74 28.69 -7.26 -20.07
CA MET A 74 30.08 -7.08 -19.71
C MET A 74 30.51 -5.63 -19.93
N PRO A 75 31.15 -4.99 -18.95
CA PRO A 75 31.69 -3.64 -19.13
C PRO A 75 32.71 -3.61 -20.28
N GLY A 76 32.66 -2.58 -21.11
CA GLY A 76 33.65 -2.38 -22.17
C GLY A 76 35.07 -2.19 -21.62
N GLU A 77 36.08 -2.71 -22.33
CA GLU A 77 37.48 -2.71 -21.89
C GLU A 77 38.01 -1.32 -21.53
N ALA A 78 37.62 -0.29 -22.28
CA ALA A 78 38.02 1.09 -22.01
C ALA A 78 37.52 1.60 -20.65
N ALA A 79 36.33 1.18 -20.21
CA ALA A 79 35.79 1.53 -18.90
C ALA A 79 36.55 0.80 -17.79
N VAL A 80 36.82 -0.50 -17.98
CA VAL A 80 37.61 -1.31 -17.04
C VAL A 80 39.00 -0.68 -16.84
N ARG A 81 39.70 -0.33 -17.93
CA ARG A 81 41.03 0.31 -17.85
C ARG A 81 41.00 1.62 -17.07
N ARG A 82 40.05 2.52 -17.34
CA ARG A 82 39.90 3.78 -16.58
C ARG A 82 39.67 3.55 -15.10
N SER A 83 38.86 2.55 -14.75
CA SER A 83 38.61 2.18 -13.35
C SER A 83 39.88 1.63 -12.68
N VAL A 84 40.66 0.78 -13.36
CA VAL A 84 41.93 0.26 -12.84
C VAL A 84 42.93 1.40 -12.59
N GLU A 85 43.13 2.30 -13.55
CA GLU A 85 44.03 3.46 -13.40
C GLU A 85 43.61 4.38 -12.25
N HIS A 86 42.30 4.55 -12.03
CA HIS A 86 41.78 5.33 -10.92
C HIS A 86 42.05 4.66 -9.57
N LEU A 87 41.79 3.35 -9.46
CA LEU A 87 42.06 2.58 -8.25
C LEU A 87 43.57 2.53 -7.92
N GLN A 88 44.43 2.47 -8.93
CA GLN A 88 45.89 2.52 -8.75
C GLN A 88 46.34 3.88 -8.20
N ARG A 89 45.84 4.99 -8.75
CA ARG A 89 46.16 6.35 -8.26
C ARG A 89 45.80 6.56 -6.80
N HIS A 90 44.77 5.89 -6.31
CA HIS A 90 44.33 5.97 -4.91
C HIS A 90 44.87 4.85 -4.02
N GLY A 91 45.76 3.99 -4.54
CA GLY A 91 46.35 2.90 -3.76
C GLY A 91 45.36 1.80 -3.36
N LEU A 92 44.21 1.70 -4.04
CA LEU A 92 43.14 0.73 -3.75
C LEU A 92 43.19 -0.52 -4.65
N TRP A 93 43.97 -0.47 -5.73
CA TRP A 93 44.11 -1.60 -6.65
C TRP A 93 44.97 -2.72 -6.04
N GLY A 94 44.51 -3.97 -6.15
CA GLY A 94 45.27 -5.15 -5.71
C GLY A 94 45.33 -5.35 -4.19
N GLN A 95 44.55 -4.59 -3.42
CA GLN A 95 44.46 -4.78 -1.97
C GLN A 95 43.77 -6.11 -1.63
N PRO A 96 44.22 -6.83 -0.58
CA PRO A 96 43.62 -8.09 -0.18
C PRO A 96 42.19 -7.84 0.32
N ALA A 97 41.21 -8.48 -0.32
CA ALA A 97 39.84 -8.52 0.14
C ALA A 97 39.53 -9.92 0.66
N THR A 98 39.01 -10.03 1.88
CA THR A 98 38.54 -11.31 2.41
C THR A 98 37.26 -11.70 1.68
N PRO A 99 37.23 -12.83 0.95
CA PRO A 99 36.03 -13.26 0.25
C PRO A 99 34.95 -13.66 1.26
N LEU A 100 33.74 -13.20 1.03
CA LEU A 100 32.55 -13.60 1.78
C LEU A 100 32.03 -14.94 1.24
N PRO A 101 31.41 -15.78 2.09
CA PRO A 101 30.77 -17.00 1.63
C PRO A 101 29.60 -16.68 0.69
N ASP A 102 29.34 -17.59 -0.25
CA ASP A 102 28.17 -17.47 -1.12
C ASP A 102 26.88 -17.60 -0.31
N VAL A 103 25.90 -16.74 -0.62
CA VAL A 103 24.60 -16.75 0.03
C VAL A 103 23.60 -17.50 -0.85
N GLU A 104 22.95 -18.50 -0.26
CA GLU A 104 21.81 -19.21 -0.85
C GLU A 104 20.49 -18.66 -0.28
N LEU A 105 19.88 -17.74 -1.03
CA LEU A 105 18.58 -17.17 -0.70
C LEU A 105 17.61 -17.39 -1.87
N ARG A 106 16.40 -17.85 -1.55
CA ARG A 106 15.28 -17.94 -2.51
C ARG A 106 14.36 -16.75 -2.31
N LEU A 107 14.39 -15.81 -3.26
CA LEU A 107 13.53 -14.64 -3.27
C LEU A 107 12.13 -14.98 -3.80
N PRO A 108 11.07 -14.30 -3.32
CA PRO A 108 9.77 -14.33 -3.97
C PRO A 108 9.87 -13.90 -5.45
N PRO A 109 8.97 -14.38 -6.32
CA PRO A 109 8.99 -14.02 -7.72
C PRO A 109 8.80 -12.51 -7.90
N LEU A 110 9.67 -11.89 -8.68
CA LEU A 110 9.56 -10.48 -9.04
C LEU A 110 8.43 -10.29 -10.07
N TYR A 111 7.58 -9.29 -9.84
CA TYR A 111 6.72 -8.73 -10.88
C TYR A 111 7.53 -8.08 -12.02
N GLY A 112 7.18 -8.37 -13.26
CA GLY A 112 7.84 -7.78 -14.44
C GLY A 112 9.19 -8.42 -14.78
N GLY A 113 9.93 -7.79 -15.69
CA GLY A 113 11.23 -8.26 -16.20
C GLY A 113 12.45 -7.64 -15.52
N GLY A 114 12.27 -6.82 -14.48
CA GLY A 114 13.36 -6.18 -13.75
C GLY A 114 12.90 -5.40 -12.53
N LEU A 115 13.86 -4.95 -11.70
CA LEU A 115 13.60 -4.25 -10.44
C LEU A 115 12.79 -2.96 -10.63
N ASP A 116 13.11 -2.15 -11.62
CA ASP A 116 12.38 -0.90 -11.87
C ASP A 116 10.91 -1.15 -12.18
N GLN A 117 10.62 -2.17 -13.00
CA GLN A 117 9.26 -2.56 -13.31
C GLN A 117 8.55 -3.14 -12.09
N HIS A 118 9.25 -3.96 -11.30
CA HIS A 118 8.72 -4.52 -10.05
C HIS A 118 8.23 -3.44 -9.10
N PHE A 119 9.11 -2.48 -8.75
CA PHE A 119 8.76 -1.41 -7.82
C PHE A 119 7.70 -0.48 -8.38
N ARG A 120 7.70 -0.21 -9.69
CA ARG A 120 6.63 0.55 -10.34
C ARG A 120 5.27 -0.15 -10.21
N LEU A 121 5.22 -1.46 -10.44
CA LEU A 121 3.98 -2.24 -10.32
C LEU A 121 3.50 -2.31 -8.87
N LEU A 122 4.40 -2.49 -7.90
CA LEU A 122 4.06 -2.43 -6.48
C LEU A 122 3.51 -1.06 -6.10
N ALA A 123 4.20 0.01 -6.47
CA ALA A 123 3.77 1.37 -6.21
C ALA A 123 2.40 1.63 -6.83
N GLN A 124 2.17 1.20 -8.08
CA GLN A 124 0.88 1.33 -8.74
C GLN A 124 -0.21 0.55 -8.00
N LYS A 125 0.01 -0.72 -7.65
CA LYS A 125 -0.99 -1.52 -6.91
C LYS A 125 -1.38 -0.88 -5.59
N GLN A 126 -0.42 -0.32 -4.86
CA GLN A 126 -0.66 0.32 -3.56
C GLN A 126 -1.31 1.69 -3.70
N SER A 127 -0.91 2.49 -4.69
CA SER A 127 -1.36 3.88 -4.83
C SER A 127 -2.62 4.05 -5.68
N LEU A 128 -2.93 3.12 -6.60
CA LEU A 128 -4.07 3.24 -7.51
C LEU A 128 -5.43 3.49 -6.82
N PRO A 129 -5.82 2.76 -5.75
CA PRO A 129 -7.11 3.06 -5.09
C PRO A 129 -7.15 4.49 -4.54
N TYR A 130 -6.02 4.98 -4.01
CA TYR A 130 -5.88 6.35 -3.50
C TYR A 130 -5.95 7.38 -4.62
N LEU A 131 -5.30 7.10 -5.75
CA LEU A 131 -5.33 7.95 -6.94
C LEU A 131 -6.73 8.06 -7.53
N GLU A 132 -7.47 6.95 -7.60
CA GLU A 132 -8.87 6.92 -8.07
C GLU A 132 -9.79 7.70 -7.14
N ALA A 133 -9.69 7.49 -5.82
CA ALA A 133 -10.43 8.23 -4.80
C ALA A 133 -10.15 9.74 -4.86
N ALA A 134 -8.87 10.13 -4.93
CA ALA A 134 -8.47 11.54 -5.03
C ALA A 134 -8.99 12.17 -6.33
N ASN A 135 -8.90 11.47 -7.47
CA ASN A 135 -9.46 11.95 -8.73
C ASN A 135 -10.99 12.11 -8.68
N SER A 136 -11.68 11.21 -7.98
CA SER A 136 -13.13 11.33 -7.76
C SER A 136 -13.46 12.59 -6.97
N LEU A 137 -12.70 12.91 -5.93
CA LEU A 137 -12.86 14.15 -5.15
C LEU A 137 -12.59 15.40 -5.99
N LEU A 138 -11.50 15.41 -6.76
CA LEU A 138 -11.09 16.56 -7.59
C LEU A 138 -12.09 16.88 -8.69
N ARG A 139 -12.79 15.87 -9.23
CA ARG A 139 -13.77 16.04 -10.31
C ARG A 139 -15.21 16.23 -9.82
N ALA A 140 -15.46 16.02 -8.53
CA ALA A 140 -16.79 16.09 -7.97
C ALA A 140 -17.35 17.51 -8.00
N ARG A 141 -18.65 17.63 -8.26
CA ARG A 141 -19.42 18.82 -7.89
C ARG A 141 -19.89 18.63 -6.48
N LEU A 142 -19.52 19.55 -5.60
CA LEU A 142 -19.84 19.46 -4.18
C LEU A 142 -21.35 19.64 -3.96
N PRO A 143 -21.96 18.88 -3.04
CA PRO A 143 -23.35 19.07 -2.67
C PRO A 143 -23.55 20.46 -2.02
N PRO A 144 -24.76 21.03 -2.12
CA PRO A 144 -25.08 22.26 -1.41
C PRO A 144 -24.86 22.08 0.08
N ARG A 145 -24.42 23.16 0.74
CA ARG A 145 -24.24 23.15 2.20
C ARG A 145 -25.61 22.96 2.88
N PRO A 146 -25.71 22.10 3.91
CA PRO A 146 -26.96 21.96 4.63
C PRO A 146 -27.37 23.30 5.27
N PRO A 147 -28.68 23.63 5.29
CA PRO A 147 -29.17 24.88 5.86
C PRO A 147 -29.05 24.91 7.39
N SER A 148 -29.08 23.74 8.03
CA SER A 148 -28.95 23.58 9.47
C SER A 148 -28.16 22.32 9.80
N TRP A 149 -27.43 22.36 10.91
CA TRP A 149 -26.67 21.21 11.42
C TRP A 149 -27.40 20.59 12.60
N ALA A 150 -27.53 19.27 12.60
CA ALA A 150 -28.12 18.52 13.71
C ALA A 150 -27.17 18.54 14.92
N TRP A 151 -27.71 18.84 16.09
CA TRP A 151 -27.03 18.73 17.39
C TRP A 151 -27.16 17.31 17.97
N ALA A 152 -26.81 16.32 17.16
CA ALA A 152 -26.77 14.92 17.55
C ALA A 152 -25.32 14.45 17.75
N GLU A 153 -25.14 13.55 18.72
CA GLU A 153 -23.90 12.80 18.95
C GLU A 153 -23.68 11.76 17.84
N GLY A 154 -22.42 11.49 17.50
CA GLY A 154 -22.05 10.53 16.47
C GLY A 154 -22.13 11.13 15.07
N TRP A 155 -22.12 10.25 14.06
CA TRP A 155 -22.11 10.68 12.66
C TRP A 155 -23.51 11.05 12.18
N THR A 156 -23.60 12.17 11.47
CA THR A 156 -24.81 12.61 10.76
C THR A 156 -24.44 12.91 9.33
N ARG A 157 -25.16 12.29 8.39
CA ARG A 157 -25.05 12.54 6.95
C ARG A 157 -26.16 13.49 6.51
N TYR A 158 -25.83 14.42 5.64
CA TYR A 158 -26.76 15.41 5.12
C TYR A 158 -27.05 15.17 3.64
N GLY A 159 -28.31 14.94 3.34
CA GLY A 159 -28.80 14.76 1.98
C GLY A 159 -28.87 16.08 1.20
N PRO A 160 -28.96 16.02 -0.15
CA PRO A 160 -29.02 17.21 -1.00
C PRO A 160 -30.29 18.06 -0.77
N ALA A 161 -31.36 17.46 -0.23
CA ALA A 161 -32.59 18.16 0.13
C ALA A 161 -32.58 18.69 1.58
N GLY A 162 -31.46 18.51 2.30
CA GLY A 162 -31.31 18.97 3.68
C GLY A 162 -31.74 17.95 4.73
N GLU A 163 -32.00 16.69 4.36
CA GLU A 163 -32.26 15.63 5.33
C GLU A 163 -31.03 15.41 6.24
N ALA A 164 -31.25 15.16 7.53
CA ALA A 164 -30.21 14.81 8.48
C ALA A 164 -30.42 13.37 8.95
N GLU A 165 -29.55 12.47 8.53
CA GLU A 165 -29.65 11.04 8.82
C GLU A 165 -28.52 10.62 9.76
N PRO A 166 -28.82 10.05 10.94
CA PRO A 166 -27.79 9.45 11.79
C PRO A 166 -27.24 8.19 11.10
N VAL A 167 -25.91 8.09 11.03
CA VAL A 167 -25.22 6.94 10.43
C VAL A 167 -24.20 6.37 11.41
N ALA A 168 -23.88 5.08 11.28
CA ALA A 168 -22.86 4.46 12.14
C ALA A 168 -21.45 4.92 11.75
N ILE A 169 -21.18 4.97 10.44
CA ILE A 169 -19.96 5.44 9.80
C ILE A 169 -20.30 6.00 8.41
N PRO A 170 -19.49 6.89 7.83
CA PRO A 170 -19.60 7.28 6.43
C PRO A 170 -19.41 6.08 5.49
N GLU A 171 -20.22 5.98 4.44
CA GLU A 171 -20.09 4.93 3.41
C GLU A 171 -19.21 5.37 2.23
N GLU A 172 -18.80 6.65 2.23
CA GLU A 172 -18.10 7.25 1.12
C GLU A 172 -16.66 6.78 1.00
N ARG A 173 -16.27 6.40 -0.22
CA ARG A 173 -14.91 5.92 -0.53
C ARG A 173 -13.81 6.95 -0.23
N ALA A 174 -14.16 8.23 -0.32
CA ALA A 174 -13.23 9.34 -0.15
C ALA A 174 -13.98 10.54 0.45
N LEU A 175 -13.37 11.15 1.46
CA LEU A 175 -13.89 12.35 2.10
C LEU A 175 -12.75 13.25 2.57
N VAL A 176 -13.04 14.55 2.59
CA VAL A 176 -12.16 15.57 3.18
C VAL A 176 -12.82 16.04 4.45
N PHE A 177 -12.08 16.07 5.56
CA PHE A 177 -12.63 16.48 6.84
C PHE A 177 -11.71 17.47 7.55
N ASP A 178 -12.34 18.31 8.35
CA ASP A 178 -11.72 19.25 9.26
C ASP A 178 -12.17 18.94 10.68
N VAL A 179 -11.26 19.05 11.66
CA VAL A 179 -11.49 18.62 13.05
C VAL A 179 -11.19 19.77 13.98
N GLU A 180 -12.14 20.04 14.86
CA GLU A 180 -12.03 21.01 15.95
C GLU A 180 -11.74 20.30 17.28
N VAL A 181 -10.88 20.93 18.09
CA VAL A 181 -10.51 20.49 19.43
C VAL A 181 -10.76 21.63 20.41
N CYS A 182 -11.53 21.39 21.47
CA CYS A 182 -11.74 22.34 22.55
C CYS A 182 -10.68 22.15 23.64
N LEU A 183 -9.65 23.02 23.67
CA LEU A 183 -8.54 22.92 24.63
C LEU A 183 -8.96 22.98 26.11
N ALA A 184 -10.09 23.62 26.41
CA ALA A 184 -10.66 23.67 27.76
C ALA A 184 -11.13 22.28 28.24
N GLU A 185 -11.61 21.44 27.32
CA GLU A 185 -12.09 20.08 27.58
C GLU A 185 -11.01 19.00 27.33
N GLY A 186 -9.84 19.42 26.85
CA GLY A 186 -8.67 18.57 26.62
C GLY A 186 -8.19 18.56 25.17
N THR A 187 -7.37 17.57 24.82
CA THR A 187 -6.75 17.43 23.49
C THR A 187 -7.54 16.53 22.54
N CYS A 188 -8.72 16.06 22.96
CA CYS A 188 -9.55 15.16 22.17
C CYS A 188 -10.40 15.93 21.15
N PRO A 189 -10.62 15.39 19.94
CA PRO A 189 -11.58 15.94 18.98
C PRO A 189 -12.94 16.19 19.61
N THR A 190 -13.52 17.33 19.26
CA THR A 190 -14.80 17.82 19.77
C THR A 190 -15.88 17.75 18.68
N LEU A 191 -15.52 18.17 17.48
CA LEU A 191 -16.38 18.19 16.30
C LEU A 191 -15.51 17.90 15.08
N ALA A 192 -16.04 17.18 14.10
CA ALA A 192 -15.47 17.21 12.76
C ALA A 192 -16.58 17.40 11.72
N VAL A 193 -16.26 18.16 10.69
CA VAL A 193 -17.11 18.33 9.52
C VAL A 193 -16.37 17.76 8.31
N ALA A 194 -17.07 16.96 7.53
CA ALA A 194 -16.54 16.30 6.37
C ALA A 194 -17.41 16.56 5.14
N ILE A 195 -16.78 16.47 3.97
CA ILE A 195 -17.44 16.57 2.69
C ILE A 195 -16.97 15.45 1.77
N SER A 196 -17.93 14.84 1.09
CA SER A 196 -17.72 13.86 0.04
C SER A 196 -18.35 14.36 -1.26
N PRO A 197 -18.15 13.65 -2.39
CA PRO A 197 -18.85 13.96 -3.63
C PRO A 197 -20.39 13.88 -3.52
N SER A 198 -20.92 13.16 -2.52
CA SER A 198 -22.34 12.85 -2.39
C SER A 198 -23.04 13.58 -1.24
N ALA A 199 -22.33 13.92 -0.16
CA ALA A 199 -22.96 14.45 1.04
C ALA A 199 -22.01 15.32 1.88
N TRP A 200 -22.61 16.20 2.68
CA TRP A 200 -21.95 16.74 3.86
C TRP A 200 -22.14 15.76 5.02
N ILE A 201 -21.14 15.68 5.89
CA ILE A 201 -21.16 14.78 7.04
C ILE A 201 -20.61 15.55 8.25
N LYS A 202 -21.14 15.29 9.43
CA LYS A 202 -20.62 15.84 10.69
C LYS A 202 -20.54 14.74 11.72
N ILE A 203 -19.51 14.74 12.54
CA ILE A 203 -19.43 13.92 13.76
C ILE A 203 -19.28 14.83 14.97
N LEU A 204 -20.17 14.67 15.95
CA LEU A 204 -20.00 15.24 17.28
C LEU A 204 -19.48 14.17 18.21
N PHE A 205 -18.35 14.43 18.85
CA PHE A 205 -17.75 13.49 19.79
C PHE A 205 -18.40 13.67 21.18
N THR A 206 -18.65 12.55 21.85
CA THR A 206 -19.35 12.45 23.14
C THR A 206 -18.72 13.28 24.27
N THR A 207 -17.45 13.69 24.15
CA THR A 207 -16.72 14.42 25.21
C THR A 207 -17.46 15.65 25.72
N LEU A 208 -18.16 16.38 24.84
CA LEU A 208 -18.89 17.61 25.22
C LEU A 208 -20.12 17.34 26.10
N MET A 209 -20.72 16.15 26.03
CA MET A 209 -21.91 15.83 26.84
C MET A 209 -21.55 15.37 28.26
N LEU A 210 -20.27 15.15 28.55
CA LEU A 210 -19.78 14.63 29.84
C LEU A 210 -19.30 15.71 30.82
N SER A 211 -19.36 17.00 30.46
CA SER A 211 -19.03 18.10 31.39
C SER A 211 -19.95 18.18 32.62
N GLY A 212 -20.96 17.30 32.74
CA GLY A 212 -21.78 17.13 33.94
C GLY A 212 -21.66 15.78 34.66
N MET A 213 -20.92 14.80 34.14
CA MET A 213 -20.83 13.47 34.77
C MET A 213 -19.40 12.95 34.76
N ALA A 214 -18.87 12.81 35.98
CA ALA A 214 -17.57 12.23 36.28
C ALA A 214 -17.28 10.95 35.48
N SER A 215 -16.04 10.89 34.97
CA SER A 215 -15.25 9.67 34.74
C SER A 215 -16.03 8.48 34.17
N LYS A 216 -16.34 8.51 32.87
CA LYS A 216 -16.51 7.29 32.09
C LYS A 216 -15.44 7.25 31.01
N LYS A 217 -14.59 6.23 31.04
CA LYS A 217 -13.69 5.88 29.93
C LYS A 217 -14.55 5.60 28.70
N VAL A 218 -14.71 6.59 27.83
CA VAL A 218 -15.33 6.39 26.51
C VAL A 218 -14.28 5.73 25.62
N SER A 219 -14.46 4.44 25.36
CA SER A 219 -13.52 3.58 24.62
C SER A 219 -13.55 3.79 23.09
N SER A 220 -14.29 4.78 22.58
CA SER A 220 -14.58 4.92 21.15
C SER A 220 -14.37 6.37 20.66
N PHE A 221 -13.13 6.85 20.74
CA PHE A 221 -12.72 8.14 20.17
C PHE A 221 -12.18 8.04 18.74
N PHE A 222 -12.16 6.84 18.17
CA PHE A 222 -11.53 6.61 16.88
C PHE A 222 -12.54 6.87 15.77
N ILE A 223 -12.22 7.83 14.90
CA ILE A 223 -12.71 7.78 13.52
C ILE A 223 -12.21 6.44 12.96
N PRO A 224 -13.08 5.47 12.64
CA PRO A 224 -12.62 4.18 12.16
C PRO A 224 -11.85 4.40 10.85
N ILE A 225 -10.54 4.17 10.90
CA ILE A 225 -9.60 4.39 9.79
C ILE A 225 -9.64 3.22 8.78
N GLY A 226 -10.57 2.27 8.94
CA GLY A 226 -10.64 1.09 8.08
C GLY A 226 -10.98 1.46 6.63
N SER A 227 -10.25 0.93 5.65
CA SER A 227 -10.50 0.96 4.19
C SER A 227 -10.79 2.29 3.48
N TYR A 228 -10.97 3.41 4.19
CA TYR A 228 -11.29 4.72 3.61
C TYR A 228 -10.05 5.52 3.27
N ILE A 229 -10.15 6.30 2.19
CA ILE A 229 -9.06 7.15 1.72
C ILE A 229 -9.32 8.57 2.20
N PHE A 230 -8.62 8.94 3.27
CA PHE A 230 -8.72 10.25 3.89
C PHE A 230 -7.71 11.23 3.26
N VAL A 231 -8.20 12.37 2.81
CA VAL A 231 -7.35 13.52 2.51
C VAL A 231 -7.52 14.52 3.65
N LYS A 232 -6.63 14.47 4.63
CA LYS A 232 -6.58 15.48 5.72
C LYS A 232 -6.13 16.80 5.11
N LYS A 233 -7.00 17.81 5.13
CA LYS A 233 -6.56 19.18 4.90
C LYS A 233 -5.87 19.66 6.17
N ALA A 234 -4.55 19.81 6.16
CA ALA A 234 -3.86 20.55 7.20
C ALA A 234 -4.18 22.03 7.01
N ALA A 235 -5.23 22.52 7.66
CA ALA A 235 -5.34 23.95 7.91
C ALA A 235 -4.23 24.28 8.92
N LYS A 236 -3.16 24.92 8.45
CA LYS A 236 -2.25 25.65 9.34
C LYS A 236 -3.04 26.86 9.84
N CYS A 237 -3.31 26.90 11.15
CA CYS A 237 -3.47 28.16 11.85
C CYS A 237 -2.14 28.92 11.82
#